data_AF-A0A6C0IAH9-F1
#
_entry.id   AF-A0A6C0IAH9-F1
#
_cell.length_a   1.000
_cell.length_b   1.000
_cell.length_c   1.000
_cell.angle_alpha   90.00
_cell.angle_beta   90.00
_cell.angle_gamma   90.00
#
_symmetry.space_group_name_H-M   'P 1'
#
loop_
_entity.id
_entity.type
_entity.pdbx_description
1 polymer ?
#
loop_
_entity_poly.entity_id
_entity_poly.type
_entity_poly.pdbx_seq_one_letter_code
_entity_poly.pdbx_strand_id
1 'polypeptide(L)'
;MSDKSDKPKPFPFNTCEVRGDIVDQPYSASINVLSCIILLYLLSLAKHLEIRLFIASLFVFQAYHAYSHMFWSDNEYSLEHVYIIHAISYIIIVALINAISFISGELPNIPIILGAILLDIYILYNYIGTLYNAISGINIWVIVLITGLWNVKLPAFTKQLLPILLMLFAVIIVLFFNEKYNCSAMMDTYVFPYHTAIEICGLIISSLFAYIFILLEMNKNKN
;
A
#
# COMPACT_ATOMS: atom_id res chain seq x y z
N MET A 1 -2.83 -12.39 38.38
CA MET A 1 -3.43 -12.41 37.03
C MET A 1 -4.15 -11.07 36.85
N SER A 2 -3.36 -10.00 36.79
CA SER A 2 -3.78 -8.63 36.52
C SER A 2 -2.59 -7.90 35.91
N ASP A 3 -2.89 -6.83 35.16
CA ASP A 3 -1.99 -5.95 34.39
C ASP A 3 -1.44 -6.49 33.06
N LYS A 4 -2.36 -6.69 32.13
CA LYS A 4 -2.11 -6.53 30.69
C LYS A 4 -2.93 -5.35 30.13
N SER A 5 -2.97 -4.21 30.83
CA SER A 5 -3.58 -2.98 30.31
C SER A 5 -2.62 -1.79 30.37
N ASP A 6 -2.75 -0.93 29.37
CA ASP A 6 -2.42 0.51 29.40
C ASP A 6 -1.06 0.99 28.93
N LYS A 7 -0.40 0.28 28.02
CA LYS A 7 0.54 0.96 27.11
C LYS A 7 0.20 0.68 25.65
N PRO A 8 -0.14 1.72 24.88
CA PRO A 8 -0.43 1.55 23.47
C PRO A 8 0.88 1.21 22.75
N LYS A 9 0.82 0.12 21.98
CA LYS A 9 1.96 -0.57 21.34
C LYS A 9 2.10 -0.12 19.87
N PRO A 10 3.26 0.43 19.44
CA PRO A 10 3.33 1.17 18.19
C PRO A 10 3.74 0.27 17.01
N PHE A 11 3.04 0.35 15.87
CA PHE A 11 3.75 0.27 14.59
C PHE A 11 2.96 0.83 13.37
N PRO A 12 3.52 1.78 12.58
CA PRO A 12 4.70 2.61 12.91
C PRO A 12 4.41 3.55 14.10
N PHE A 13 3.16 3.63 14.52
CA PHE A 13 2.71 4.29 15.74
C PHE A 13 1.50 3.52 16.27
N ASN A 14 0.97 3.93 17.43
CA ASN A 14 -0.25 3.33 17.96
C ASN A 14 -1.37 3.54 16.94
N THR A 15 -1.87 2.45 16.38
CA THR A 15 -3.02 2.47 15.50
C THR A 15 -4.26 2.78 16.35
N CYS A 16 -5.22 3.44 15.73
CA CYS A 16 -6.48 3.73 16.39
C CYS A 16 -7.43 2.56 16.17
N GLU A 17 -7.09 1.43 16.79
CA GLU A 17 -7.87 0.20 16.78
C GLU A 17 -7.64 -0.57 18.08
N VAL A 18 -8.73 -1.09 18.66
CA VAL A 18 -8.66 -1.93 19.86
C VAL A 18 -8.12 -3.29 19.50
N ARG A 19 -7.25 -3.81 20.37
CA ARG A 19 -6.66 -5.13 20.17
C ARG A 19 -7.58 -6.27 20.59
N GLY A 20 -7.53 -7.37 19.85
CA GLY A 20 -8.20 -8.62 20.20
C GLY A 20 -7.29 -9.60 20.94
N ASP A 21 -7.90 -10.61 21.58
CA ASP A 21 -7.17 -11.63 22.34
C ASP A 21 -6.51 -12.70 21.45
N ILE A 22 -7.06 -12.93 20.26
CA ILE A 22 -6.63 -13.98 19.32
C ILE A 22 -5.95 -13.38 18.08
N VAL A 23 -6.46 -12.23 17.64
CA VAL A 23 -6.00 -11.49 16.47
C VAL A 23 -5.76 -10.07 16.94
N ASP A 24 -4.55 -9.55 16.75
CA ASP A 24 -4.16 -8.24 17.31
C ASP A 24 -5.04 -7.12 16.77
N GLN A 25 -5.30 -7.05 15.46
CA GLN A 25 -6.13 -6.02 14.83
C GLN A 25 -7.15 -6.66 13.88
N PRO A 26 -8.26 -7.19 14.41
CA PRO A 26 -9.15 -8.07 13.65
C PRO A 26 -9.89 -7.38 12.52
N TYR A 27 -10.22 -6.09 12.64
CA TYR A 27 -10.94 -5.38 11.59
C TYR A 27 -10.02 -5.09 10.41
N SER A 28 -8.83 -4.54 10.70
CA SER A 28 -7.80 -4.29 9.70
C SER A 28 -7.38 -5.58 9.00
N ALA A 29 -7.04 -6.63 9.76
CA ALA A 29 -6.72 -7.95 9.20
C ALA A 29 -7.81 -8.47 8.24
N SER A 30 -9.09 -8.32 8.60
CA SER A 30 -10.21 -8.75 7.76
C SER A 30 -10.28 -7.97 6.43
N ILE A 31 -10.02 -6.66 6.47
CA ILE A 31 -9.96 -5.84 5.26
C ILE A 31 -8.79 -6.24 4.36
N ASN A 32 -7.60 -6.47 4.90
CA ASN A 32 -6.46 -6.92 4.10
C ASN A 32 -6.67 -8.33 3.53
N VAL A 33 -7.32 -9.25 4.26
CA VAL A 33 -7.74 -10.56 3.73
C VAL A 33 -8.73 -10.41 2.59
N LEU A 34 -9.73 -9.54 2.72
CA LEU A 34 -10.65 -9.24 1.62
C LEU A 34 -9.90 -8.65 0.42
N SER A 35 -8.95 -7.75 0.64
CA SER A 35 -8.09 -7.20 -0.41
C SER A 35 -7.32 -8.31 -1.14
N CYS A 36 -6.78 -9.28 -0.41
CA CYS A 36 -6.12 -10.45 -0.99
C CYS A 36 -7.06 -11.27 -1.89
N ILE A 37 -8.29 -11.52 -1.46
CA ILE A 37 -9.29 -12.26 -2.26
C ILE A 37 -9.59 -11.52 -3.57
N ILE A 38 -9.80 -10.20 -3.50
CA ILE A 38 -10.05 -9.36 -4.69
C ILE A 38 -8.83 -9.38 -5.62
N LEU A 39 -7.62 -9.25 -5.09
CA LEU A 39 -6.39 -9.27 -5.89
C LEU A 39 -6.14 -10.64 -6.54
N LEU A 40 -6.46 -11.75 -5.88
CA LEU A 40 -6.40 -13.08 -6.50
C LEU A 40 -7.40 -13.21 -7.65
N TYR A 41 -8.62 -12.68 -7.48
CA TYR A 41 -9.58 -12.61 -8.56
C TYR A 41 -9.05 -11.79 -9.74
N LEU A 42 -8.55 -10.58 -9.49
CA LEU A 42 -7.97 -9.72 -10.55
C LEU A 42 -6.74 -10.36 -11.22
N LEU A 43 -5.89 -11.04 -10.44
CA LEU A 43 -4.74 -11.77 -10.95
C LEU A 43 -5.15 -12.84 -11.96
N SER A 44 -6.28 -13.52 -11.74
CA SER A 44 -6.82 -14.52 -12.67
C SER A 44 -7.28 -13.94 -14.02
N LEU A 45 -7.60 -12.64 -14.05
CA LEU A 45 -8.02 -11.94 -15.27
C LEU A 45 -6.84 -11.45 -16.13
N ALA A 46 -5.69 -11.19 -15.52
CA ALA A 46 -4.50 -10.74 -16.23
C ALA A 46 -3.93 -11.85 -17.14
N LYS A 47 -3.51 -11.50 -18.36
CA LYS A 47 -3.05 -12.47 -19.36
C LYS A 47 -1.53 -12.53 -19.48
N HIS A 48 -0.87 -11.39 -19.34
CA HIS A 48 0.57 -11.21 -19.52
C HIS A 48 1.30 -11.29 -18.19
N LEU A 49 2.53 -11.80 -18.25
CA LEU A 49 3.35 -12.07 -17.08
C LEU A 49 3.66 -10.79 -16.30
N GLU A 50 3.92 -9.69 -16.99
CA GLU A 50 4.29 -8.40 -16.39
C GLU A 50 3.15 -7.84 -15.54
N ILE A 51 1.92 -7.92 -16.05
CA ILE A 51 0.72 -7.51 -15.33
C ILE A 51 0.43 -8.46 -14.16
N ARG A 52 0.59 -9.78 -14.38
CA ARG A 52 0.44 -10.78 -13.31
C ARG A 52 1.44 -10.57 -12.18
N LEU A 53 2.71 -10.30 -12.49
CA LEU A 53 3.75 -10.04 -11.48
C LEU A 53 3.44 -8.77 -10.70
N PHE A 54 2.96 -7.71 -11.36
CA PHE A 54 2.51 -6.50 -10.68
C PHE A 54 1.35 -6.78 -9.71
N ILE A 55 0.28 -7.44 -10.17
CA ILE A 55 -0.86 -7.76 -9.28
C ILE A 55 -0.45 -8.72 -8.16
N ALA A 56 0.39 -9.71 -8.45
CA ALA A 56 0.92 -10.63 -7.45
C ALA A 56 1.76 -9.90 -6.39
N SER A 57 2.54 -8.89 -6.78
CA SER A 57 3.31 -8.08 -5.82
C SER A 57 2.40 -7.26 -4.88
N LEU A 58 1.29 -6.71 -5.40
CA LEU A 58 0.26 -6.07 -4.57
C LEU A 58 -0.42 -7.09 -3.63
N PHE A 59 -0.68 -8.30 -4.11
CA PHE A 59 -1.22 -9.38 -3.28
C PHE A 59 -0.27 -9.73 -2.13
N VAL A 60 1.02 -9.91 -2.40
CA VAL A 60 2.03 -10.20 -1.36
C VAL A 60 2.09 -9.09 -0.32
N PHE A 61 2.00 -7.83 -0.76
CA PHE A 61 1.93 -6.69 0.14
C PHE A 61 0.70 -6.74 1.05
N GLN A 62 -0.50 -6.95 0.49
CA GLN A 62 -1.73 -7.05 1.28
C GLN A 62 -1.74 -8.29 2.19
N ALA A 63 -1.19 -9.41 1.74
CA ALA A 63 -1.07 -10.62 2.54
C ALA A 63 -0.13 -10.40 3.74
N TYR A 64 0.96 -9.65 3.53
CA TYR A 64 1.86 -9.29 4.61
C TYR A 64 1.23 -8.29 5.59
N HIS A 65 0.49 -7.30 5.11
CA HIS A 65 -0.30 -6.40 5.97
C HIS A 65 -1.31 -7.18 6.83
N ALA A 66 -2.07 -8.11 6.21
CA ALA A 66 -2.96 -9.00 6.95
C ALA A 66 -2.21 -9.78 8.03
N TYR A 67 -1.07 -10.38 7.67
CA TYR A 67 -0.22 -11.10 8.62
C TYR A 67 0.24 -10.21 9.78
N SER A 68 0.72 -8.99 9.52
CA SER A 68 1.18 -8.08 10.58
C SER A 68 0.06 -7.61 11.50
N HIS A 69 -1.18 -7.52 11.00
CA HIS A 69 -2.35 -7.23 11.84
C HIS A 69 -2.85 -8.45 12.63
N MET A 70 -2.59 -9.67 12.13
CA MET A 70 -3.01 -10.89 12.82
C MET A 70 -2.04 -11.32 13.90
N PHE A 71 -0.75 -11.21 13.63
CA PHE A 71 0.31 -11.82 14.43
C PHE A 71 1.39 -10.79 14.73
N TRP A 72 1.22 -10.08 15.84
CA TRP A 72 2.31 -9.27 16.36
C TRP A 72 3.29 -10.17 17.13
N SER A 73 4.59 -10.05 16.85
CA SER A 73 5.59 -10.72 17.69
C SER A 73 5.65 -10.09 19.09
N ASP A 74 5.88 -10.90 20.13
CA ASP A 74 6.01 -10.41 21.52
C ASP A 74 7.14 -9.37 21.70
N ASN A 75 8.02 -9.20 20.70
CA ASN A 75 8.95 -8.08 20.63
C ASN A 75 8.24 -6.83 20.08
N GLU A 76 7.67 -6.07 21.02
CA GLU A 76 6.88 -4.85 20.87
C GLU A 76 7.56 -3.70 20.08
N TYR A 77 8.81 -3.89 19.66
CA TYR A 77 9.65 -2.94 18.92
C TYR A 77 10.22 -3.50 17.60
N SER A 78 9.70 -4.62 17.08
CA SER A 78 10.27 -5.21 15.86
C SER A 78 10.03 -4.29 14.64
N LEU A 79 11.03 -3.46 14.34
CA LEU A 79 11.14 -2.70 13.09
C LEU A 79 11.10 -3.61 11.85
N GLU A 80 11.23 -4.92 12.06
CA GLU A 80 11.10 -6.00 11.09
C GLU A 80 9.89 -5.83 10.17
N HIS A 81 8.70 -5.53 10.71
CA HIS A 81 7.51 -5.34 9.88
C HIS A 81 7.64 -4.16 8.89
N VAL A 82 8.30 -3.06 9.28
CA VAL A 82 8.53 -1.90 8.38
C VAL A 82 9.54 -2.29 7.33
N TYR A 83 10.61 -2.97 7.71
CA TYR A 83 11.62 -3.42 6.76
C TYR A 83 11.04 -4.36 5.71
N ILE A 84 10.21 -5.32 6.13
CA ILE A 84 9.57 -6.26 5.21
C ILE A 84 8.58 -5.53 4.30
N ILE A 85 7.73 -4.64 4.83
CA ILE A 85 6.81 -3.83 4.02
C ILE A 85 7.58 -2.98 2.99
N HIS A 86 8.69 -2.35 3.36
CA HIS A 86 9.50 -1.57 2.41
C HIS A 86 10.19 -2.46 1.38
N ALA A 87 10.71 -3.61 1.78
CA ALA A 87 11.28 -4.58 0.84
C ALA A 87 10.24 -5.04 -0.18
N ILE A 88 9.02 -5.36 0.26
CA ILE A 88 7.91 -5.70 -0.64
C ILE A 88 7.53 -4.50 -1.51
N SER A 89 7.55 -3.27 -0.98
CA SER A 89 7.32 -2.05 -1.77
C SER A 89 8.33 -1.91 -2.92
N TYR A 90 9.60 -2.23 -2.72
CA TYR A 90 10.59 -2.26 -3.81
C TYR A 90 10.31 -3.36 -4.84
N ILE A 91 9.80 -4.52 -4.41
CA ILE A 91 9.34 -5.56 -5.35
C ILE A 91 8.17 -5.03 -6.20
N ILE A 92 7.21 -4.33 -5.59
CA ILE A 92 6.11 -3.67 -6.31
C ILE A 92 6.65 -2.67 -7.31
N ILE A 93 7.63 -1.84 -6.94
CA ILE A 93 8.21 -0.84 -7.84
C ILE A 93 8.84 -1.50 -9.06
N VAL A 94 9.62 -2.56 -8.88
CA VAL A 94 10.21 -3.32 -10.00
C VAL A 94 9.12 -3.93 -10.89
N ALA A 95 8.11 -4.55 -10.29
CA ALA A 95 6.99 -5.13 -11.02
C ALA A 95 6.17 -4.08 -11.78
N LEU A 96 5.98 -2.89 -11.18
CA LEU A 96 5.30 -1.75 -11.78
C LEU A 96 6.10 -1.17 -12.95
N ILE A 97 7.42 -1.02 -12.83
CA ILE A 97 8.29 -0.61 -13.94
C ILE A 97 8.14 -1.58 -15.11
N ASN A 98 8.18 -2.90 -14.84
CA ASN A 98 8.01 -3.92 -15.88
C ASN A 98 6.63 -3.86 -16.53
N ALA A 99 5.56 -3.75 -15.73
CA ALA A 99 4.19 -3.63 -16.22
C ALA A 99 3.99 -2.37 -17.06
N ILE A 100 4.51 -1.22 -16.61
CA ILE A 100 4.46 0.04 -17.38
C ILE A 100 5.21 -0.12 -18.69
N SER A 101 6.44 -0.63 -18.65
CA SER A 101 7.28 -0.79 -19.84
C SER A 101 6.62 -1.72 -20.86
N PHE A 102 5.96 -2.77 -20.39
CA PHE A 102 5.12 -3.63 -21.23
C PHE A 102 3.97 -2.85 -21.86
N ILE A 103 3.23 -2.03 -21.10
CA ILE A 103 2.11 -1.24 -21.63
C ILE A 103 2.58 -0.17 -22.62
N SER A 104 3.53 0.66 -22.23
CA SER A 104 4.04 1.81 -23.01
C SER A 104 4.90 1.39 -24.21
N GLY A 105 5.60 0.27 -24.12
CA GLY A 105 6.68 -0.09 -25.05
C GLY A 105 8.00 0.62 -24.75
N GLU A 106 8.06 1.45 -23.70
CA GLU A 106 9.22 2.26 -23.33
C GLU A 106 9.46 2.20 -21.82
N LEU A 107 10.73 2.24 -21.40
CA LEU A 107 11.05 2.31 -19.97
C LEU A 107 10.57 3.64 -19.37
N PRO A 108 10.06 3.64 -18.12
CA PRO A 108 9.79 4.90 -17.40
C PRO A 108 11.09 5.65 -17.12
N ASN A 109 11.00 6.89 -16.62
CA ASN A 109 12.18 7.71 -16.33
C ASN A 109 13.00 7.16 -15.16
N ILE A 110 13.91 6.22 -15.46
CA ILE A 110 14.74 5.50 -14.50
C ILE A 110 15.58 6.45 -13.61
N PRO A 111 16.22 7.51 -14.13
CA PRO A 111 16.94 8.46 -13.27
C PRO A 111 16.07 9.08 -12.16
N ILE A 112 14.84 9.51 -12.47
CA ILE A 112 13.93 10.07 -11.46
C ILE A 112 13.52 9.00 -10.45
N ILE A 113 13.21 7.78 -10.91
CA ILE A 113 12.81 6.67 -10.04
C ILE A 113 13.95 6.28 -9.09
N LEU A 114 15.19 6.18 -9.60
CA LEU A 114 16.36 5.89 -8.76
C LEU A 114 16.57 6.99 -7.71
N GLY A 115 16.43 8.27 -8.10
CA GLY A 115 16.48 9.38 -7.15
C GLY A 115 15.42 9.26 -6.04
N ALA A 116 14.19 8.87 -6.40
CA ALA A 116 13.12 8.65 -5.43
C ALA A 116 13.39 7.46 -4.50
N ILE A 117 13.92 6.34 -5.02
CA ILE A 117 14.32 5.18 -4.21
C ILE A 117 15.44 5.56 -3.24
N LEU A 118 16.47 6.30 -3.68
CA LEU A 118 17.55 6.73 -2.81
C LEU A 118 17.06 7.68 -1.71
N LEU A 119 16.13 8.58 -2.02
CA LEU A 119 15.50 9.45 -1.02
C LEU A 119 14.68 8.65 -0.01
N ASP A 120 13.90 7.68 -0.47
CA ASP A 120 13.12 6.79 0.40
C ASP A 120 14.02 5.95 1.30
N ILE A 121 15.11 5.37 0.77
CA ILE A 121 16.12 4.67 1.58
C ILE A 121 16.72 5.60 2.64
N TYR A 122 17.05 6.83 2.26
CA TYR A 122 17.53 7.84 3.21
C TYR A 122 16.49 8.11 4.32
N ILE A 123 15.21 8.27 3.96
CA ILE A 123 14.13 8.48 4.94
C ILE A 123 13.94 7.24 5.81
N LEU A 124 14.00 6.04 5.24
CA LEU A 124 13.91 4.76 5.95
C LEU A 124 14.94 4.67 7.06
N TYR A 125 16.21 4.97 6.78
CA TYR A 125 17.26 4.84 7.79
C TYR A 125 17.29 5.99 8.81
N ASN A 126 16.88 7.20 8.45
CA ASN A 126 16.93 8.36 9.35
C ASN A 126 15.65 8.57 10.17
N TYR A 127 14.51 8.07 9.69
CA TYR A 127 13.20 8.29 10.28
C TYR A 127 12.43 6.98 10.45
N ILE A 128 13.11 5.88 10.73
CA ILE A 128 12.48 4.56 10.80
C ILE A 128 11.33 4.48 11.83
N GLY A 129 10.29 3.72 11.49
CA GLY A 129 9.12 3.57 12.35
C GLY A 129 8.32 4.86 12.49
N THR A 130 8.45 5.81 11.56
CA THR A 130 7.64 7.03 11.56
C THR A 130 6.68 7.04 10.39
N LEU A 131 5.72 7.95 10.45
CA LEU A 131 4.82 8.24 9.35
C LEU A 131 5.57 8.59 8.05
N TYR A 132 6.76 9.19 8.15
CA TYR A 132 7.54 9.56 6.97
C TYR A 132 7.91 8.36 6.10
N ASN A 133 8.12 7.17 6.69
CA ASN A 133 8.43 5.96 5.93
C ASN A 133 7.23 5.49 5.09
N ALA A 134 6.02 5.50 5.66
CA ALA A 134 4.82 5.13 4.92
C ALA A 134 4.58 6.10 3.76
N ILE A 135 4.75 7.41 4.00
CA ILE A 135 4.58 8.45 2.99
C ILE A 135 5.63 8.34 1.88
N SER A 136 6.90 8.11 2.22
CA SER A 136 7.97 7.99 1.23
C SER A 136 7.76 6.78 0.31
N GLY A 137 7.35 5.63 0.87
CA GLY A 137 7.02 4.44 0.09
C GLY A 137 5.87 4.67 -0.90
N ILE A 138 4.78 5.31 -0.45
CA ILE A 138 3.64 5.68 -1.31
C ILE A 138 4.07 6.64 -2.42
N ASN A 139 4.90 7.63 -2.11
CA ASN A 139 5.35 8.61 -3.08
C ASN A 139 6.15 7.98 -4.22
N ILE A 140 6.96 6.94 -3.97
CA ILE A 140 7.67 6.27 -5.05
C ILE A 140 6.68 5.60 -6.02
N TRP A 141 5.61 4.96 -5.52
CA TRP A 141 4.61 4.34 -6.39
C TRP A 141 3.96 5.39 -7.30
N VAL A 142 3.62 6.55 -6.74
CA VAL A 142 3.06 7.69 -7.49
C VAL A 142 4.06 8.21 -8.53
N ILE A 143 5.33 8.39 -8.17
CA ILE A 143 6.37 8.87 -9.09
C ILE A 143 6.54 7.90 -10.26
N VAL A 144 6.68 6.60 -9.99
CA VAL A 144 6.82 5.57 -11.03
C VAL A 144 5.59 5.57 -11.94
N LEU A 145 4.39 5.66 -11.37
CA LEU A 145 3.13 5.68 -12.11
C LEU A 145 3.03 6.89 -13.06
N ILE A 146 3.25 8.10 -12.53
CA ILE A 146 3.11 9.34 -13.30
C ILE A 146 4.19 9.41 -14.39
N THR A 147 5.44 9.17 -14.03
CA THR A 147 6.56 9.25 -14.99
C THR A 147 6.46 8.18 -16.06
N GLY A 148 5.96 7.00 -15.72
CA GLY A 148 5.82 5.89 -16.65
C GLY A 148 4.62 5.97 -17.58
N LEU A 149 3.52 6.58 -17.14
CA LEU A 149 2.33 6.74 -17.97
C LEU A 149 2.23 8.10 -18.66
N TRP A 150 3.19 9.02 -18.45
CA TRP A 150 3.14 10.40 -18.95
C TRP A 150 2.89 10.50 -20.46
N ASN A 151 3.58 9.68 -21.25
CA ASN A 151 3.48 9.68 -22.71
C ASN A 151 2.56 8.57 -23.27
N VAL A 152 1.93 7.79 -22.41
CA VAL A 152 1.07 6.67 -22.83
C VAL A 152 -0.29 7.21 -23.24
N LYS A 153 -0.75 6.82 -24.44
CA LYS A 153 -2.13 7.12 -24.87
C LYS A 153 -3.11 6.27 -24.06
N LEU A 154 -3.61 6.86 -22.97
CA LEU A 154 -4.55 6.18 -22.08
C LEU A 154 -5.95 6.04 -22.73
N PRO A 155 -6.61 4.87 -22.61
CA PRO A 155 -8.01 4.68 -22.94
C PRO A 155 -8.92 5.65 -22.17
N ALA A 156 -10.06 6.03 -22.75
CA ALA A 156 -10.97 7.03 -22.15
C ALA A 156 -11.37 6.70 -20.70
N PHE A 157 -11.67 5.43 -20.42
CA PHE A 157 -12.03 5.00 -19.08
C PHE A 157 -10.83 5.05 -18.10
N THR A 158 -9.64 4.64 -18.54
CA THR A 158 -8.42 4.75 -17.72
C THR A 158 -8.06 6.20 -17.38
N LYS A 159 -8.31 7.14 -18.30
CA LYS A 159 -8.13 8.59 -18.03
C LYS A 159 -9.01 9.11 -16.90
N GLN A 160 -10.16 8.51 -16.65
CA GLN A 160 -11.04 8.89 -15.55
C GLN A 160 -10.61 8.24 -14.23
N LEU A 161 -10.15 6.98 -14.29
CA LEU A 161 -9.75 6.23 -13.09
C LEU A 161 -8.39 6.66 -12.53
N LEU A 162 -7.44 7.05 -13.38
CA LEU A 162 -6.09 7.41 -12.93
C LEU A 162 -6.09 8.63 -11.97
N PRO A 163 -6.79 9.74 -12.24
CA PRO A 163 -6.91 10.84 -11.28
C PRO A 163 -7.56 10.43 -9.95
N ILE A 164 -8.54 9.51 -9.99
CA ILE A 164 -9.16 8.98 -8.77
C ILE A 164 -8.13 8.21 -7.95
N LEU A 165 -7.34 7.35 -8.59
CA LEU A 165 -6.24 6.63 -7.92
C LEU A 165 -5.23 7.60 -7.29
N LEU A 166 -4.81 8.64 -8.01
CA LEU A 166 -3.88 9.65 -7.49
C LEU A 166 -4.49 10.43 -6.31
N MET A 167 -5.77 10.77 -6.38
CA MET A 167 -6.48 11.40 -5.27
C MET A 167 -6.53 10.48 -4.04
N LEU A 168 -6.77 9.18 -4.23
CA LEU A 168 -6.78 8.21 -3.12
C LEU A 168 -5.42 8.11 -2.44
N PHE A 169 -4.30 8.19 -3.17
CA PHE A 169 -2.97 8.27 -2.57
C PHE A 169 -2.79 9.53 -1.69
N ALA A 170 -3.35 10.67 -2.10
CA ALA A 170 -3.36 11.86 -1.24
C ALA A 170 -4.25 11.67 0.00
N VAL A 171 -5.43 11.04 -0.17
CA VAL A 171 -6.35 10.77 0.94
C VAL A 171 -5.71 9.86 1.98
N ILE A 172 -5.08 8.75 1.59
CA ILE A 172 -4.45 7.83 2.56
C ILE A 172 -3.33 8.50 3.36
N ILE A 173 -2.56 9.41 2.75
CA ILE A 173 -1.56 10.23 3.45
C ILE A 173 -2.22 11.11 4.52
N VAL A 174 -3.33 11.76 4.19
CA VAL A 174 -4.11 12.57 5.15
C VAL A 174 -4.65 11.72 6.28
N LEU A 175 -5.18 10.52 5.98
CA LEU A 175 -5.67 9.59 6.99
C LEU A 175 -4.56 9.18 7.97
N PHE A 176 -3.38 8.85 7.46
CA PHE A 176 -2.24 8.54 8.32
C PHE A 176 -1.79 9.71 9.20
N PHE A 177 -1.79 10.94 8.69
CA PHE A 177 -1.50 12.13 9.50
C PHE A 177 -2.53 12.31 10.61
N ASN A 178 -3.82 12.14 10.30
CA ASN A 178 -4.87 12.22 11.30
C ASN A 178 -4.70 11.13 12.37
N GLU A 179 -4.41 9.90 11.97
CA GLU A 179 -4.15 8.81 12.92
C GLU A 179 -2.97 9.16 13.83
N LYS A 180 -1.84 9.59 13.25
CA LYS A 180 -0.63 9.91 14.02
C LYS A 180 -0.84 10.99 15.09
N TYR A 181 -1.62 12.03 14.78
CA TYR A 181 -1.75 13.20 15.65
C TYR A 181 -3.00 13.20 16.53
N ASN A 182 -4.08 12.53 16.13
CA ASN A 182 -5.36 12.60 16.81
C ASN A 182 -5.78 11.28 17.48
N CYS A 183 -4.95 10.23 17.44
CA CYS A 183 -5.36 8.91 17.91
C CYS A 183 -5.90 8.87 19.34
N SER A 184 -5.15 9.44 20.28
CA SER A 184 -5.55 9.42 21.70
C SER A 184 -6.91 10.10 21.88
N ALA A 185 -7.08 11.29 21.30
CA ALA A 185 -8.35 12.02 21.38
C ALA A 185 -9.53 11.26 20.73
N MET A 186 -9.29 10.56 19.60
CA MET A 186 -10.30 9.72 18.97
C MET A 186 -10.70 8.56 19.88
N MET A 187 -9.72 7.82 20.40
CA MET A 187 -9.94 6.66 21.27
C MET A 187 -10.58 7.04 22.61
N ASP A 188 -10.28 8.22 23.15
CA ASP A 188 -10.86 8.73 24.41
C ASP A 188 -12.32 9.16 24.24
N THR A 189 -12.70 9.66 23.05
CA THR A 189 -14.07 10.15 22.78
C THR A 189 -15.00 9.01 22.37
N TYR A 190 -14.55 8.16 21.47
CA TYR A 190 -15.30 7.00 21.01
C TYR A 190 -14.33 5.95 20.46
N VAL A 191 -14.36 4.76 21.06
CA VAL A 191 -13.52 3.63 20.68
C VAL A 191 -13.94 3.13 19.29
N PHE A 192 -13.37 3.74 18.26
CA PHE A 192 -13.65 3.47 16.85
C PHE A 192 -12.38 2.96 16.15
N PRO A 193 -12.47 1.89 15.33
CA PRO A 193 -11.31 1.32 14.66
C PRO A 193 -10.94 2.17 13.43
N TYR A 194 -10.51 3.41 13.64
CA TYR A 194 -10.15 4.36 12.59
C TYR A 194 -9.09 3.81 11.64
N HIS A 195 -8.15 3.00 12.13
CA HIS A 195 -7.15 2.35 11.28
C HIS A 195 -7.78 1.52 10.15
N THR A 196 -8.94 0.91 10.40
CA THR A 196 -9.72 0.20 9.37
C THR A 196 -10.06 1.08 8.17
N ALA A 197 -10.24 2.39 8.35
CA ALA A 197 -10.50 3.31 7.25
C ALA A 197 -9.26 3.49 6.35
N ILE A 198 -8.06 3.47 6.93
CA ILE A 198 -6.79 3.45 6.18
C ILE A 198 -6.70 2.16 5.38
N GLU A 199 -7.00 1.02 5.99
CA GLU A 199 -6.96 -0.28 5.31
C GLU A 199 -8.02 -0.40 4.21
N ILE A 200 -9.23 0.15 4.41
CA ILE A 200 -10.26 0.23 3.36
C ILE A 200 -9.75 1.09 2.20
N CYS A 201 -9.09 2.21 2.48
CA CYS A 201 -8.47 3.03 1.44
C CYS A 201 -7.38 2.24 0.70
N GLY A 202 -6.52 1.52 1.43
CA GLY A 202 -5.50 0.63 0.87
C GLY A 202 -6.06 -0.47 -0.02
N LEU A 203 -7.19 -1.09 0.37
CA LEU A 203 -7.93 -2.07 -0.43
C LEU A 203 -8.40 -1.45 -1.74
N ILE A 204 -9.05 -0.28 -1.68
CA ILE A 204 -9.59 0.40 -2.86
C ILE A 204 -8.44 0.80 -3.80
N ILE A 205 -7.36 1.37 -3.26
CA ILE A 205 -6.15 1.71 -4.01
C ILE A 205 -5.60 0.48 -4.72
N SER A 206 -5.32 -0.60 -3.99
CA SER A 206 -4.70 -1.81 -4.55
C SER A 206 -5.56 -2.44 -5.64
N SER A 207 -6.88 -2.51 -5.41
CA SER A 207 -7.84 -3.08 -6.35
C SER A 207 -7.97 -2.23 -7.62
N LEU A 208 -8.10 -0.91 -7.45
CA LEU A 208 -8.20 0.03 -8.57
C LEU A 208 -6.91 0.06 -9.39
N PHE A 209 -5.76 0.00 -8.73
CA PHE A 209 -4.45 0.01 -9.37
C PHE A 209 -4.24 -1.24 -10.23
N ALA A 210 -4.54 -2.43 -9.68
CA ALA A 210 -4.55 -3.68 -10.43
C ALA A 210 -5.52 -3.64 -11.62
N TYR A 211 -6.75 -3.16 -11.39
CA TYR A 211 -7.78 -3.09 -12.42
C TYR A 211 -7.42 -2.14 -13.58
N ILE A 212 -6.82 -0.98 -13.28
CA ILE A 212 -6.30 -0.06 -14.29
C ILE A 212 -5.31 -0.76 -15.24
N PHE A 213 -4.39 -1.57 -14.70
CA PHE A 213 -3.40 -2.28 -15.52
C PHE A 213 -4.02 -3.40 -16.36
N ILE A 214 -5.04 -4.10 -15.86
CA ILE A 214 -5.83 -5.05 -16.67
C ILE A 214 -6.51 -4.32 -17.84
N LEU A 215 -7.10 -3.16 -17.60
CA LEU A 215 -7.74 -2.36 -18.66
C LEU A 215 -6.73 -1.88 -19.71
N LEU A 216 -5.54 -1.47 -19.28
CA LEU A 216 -4.46 -1.07 -20.18
C LEU A 216 -3.99 -2.26 -21.04
N GLU A 217 -3.83 -3.44 -20.43
CA GLU A 217 -3.50 -4.68 -21.12
C GLU A 217 -4.54 -5.04 -22.19
N MET A 218 -5.83 -4.98 -21.84
CA MET A 218 -6.92 -5.29 -22.77
C MET A 218 -6.95 -4.35 -23.98
N ASN A 219 -6.56 -3.08 -23.80
CA ASN A 219 -6.52 -2.11 -24.89
C ASN A 219 -5.24 -2.22 -25.73
N LYS A 220 -4.12 -2.65 -25.14
CA LYS A 220 -2.89 -2.92 -25.90
C LYS A 220 -3.11 -3.99 -26.97
N ASN A 221 -3.87 -5.04 -26.67
CA ASN A 221 -4.15 -6.13 -27.62
C ASN A 221 -5.11 -5.75 -28.77
N LYS A 222 -5.71 -4.54 -28.75
CA LYS A 222 -6.63 -4.07 -29.80
C LYS A 222 -5.95 -3.23 -30.88
N ASN A 223 -4.71 -2.79 -30.64
CA ASN A 223 -3.91 -1.97 -31.54
C ASN A 223 -2.73 -2.77 -32.07
#